data_AF-A0A2X1PRX8-F1
#
_entry.id   AF-A0A2X1PRX8-F1
#
_cell.length_a   1.000
_cell.length_b   1.000
_cell.length_c   1.000
_cell.angle_alpha   90.00
_cell.angle_beta   90.00
_cell.angle_gamma   90.00
#
_symmetry.space_group_name_H-M   'P 1'
#
loop_
_entity.id
_entity.type
_entity.pdbx_description
1 polymer ?
#
loop_
_entity_poly.entity_id
_entity_poly.type
_entity_poly.pdbx_seq_one_letter_code
_entity_poly.pdbx_strand_id
1 'polypeptide(L)'
;MLRGGTRPITLIPIYIGYEHVMEVGTYAKELRGATKEKESLPQMLRGLSKLRNLGQGYVNFGEPMPLMTYLNQHVPDWRESIDPIEAVRPAWLTPTVNNIAADLMVRINNAGAANAMNLCCTALLASRQRSLTREQLTEQLNCYLDLMRNVPYSTDSTVPSASASELIDHALQMNKLKSRKTLSATSSFCRASKRC
;
A
#
# COMPACT_ATOMS: atom_id res chain seq x y z
N MET A 1 16.97 0.98 -29.30
CA MET A 1 15.71 0.41 -28.78
C MET A 1 14.79 1.51 -28.24
N LEU A 2 14.50 2.50 -29.09
CA LEU A 2 13.46 3.52 -28.94
C LEU A 2 12.75 3.51 -30.28
N ARG A 3 11.54 2.95 -30.36
CA ARG A 3 10.78 2.95 -31.62
C ARG A 3 10.16 4.34 -31.74
N GLY A 4 10.42 5.06 -32.83
CA GLY A 4 9.97 6.43 -33.11
C GLY A 4 8.46 6.60 -33.26
N GLY A 5 7.68 6.10 -32.30
CA GLY A 5 6.25 6.33 -32.22
C GLY A 5 5.98 7.74 -31.70
N THR A 6 5.29 8.55 -32.50
CA THR A 6 4.83 9.91 -32.16
C THR A 6 3.73 9.94 -31.10
N ARG A 7 3.39 8.79 -30.48
CA ARG A 7 2.32 8.72 -29.50
C ARG A 7 2.81 9.26 -28.16
N PRO A 8 2.14 10.26 -27.56
CA PRO A 8 2.50 10.72 -26.24
C PRO A 8 2.36 9.56 -25.24
N ILE A 9 3.42 9.30 -24.50
CA ILE A 9 3.45 8.31 -23.42
C ILE A 9 3.35 9.07 -22.10
N THR A 10 2.40 8.67 -21.25
CA THR A 10 2.24 9.19 -19.91
C THR A 10 2.30 8.03 -18.93
N LEU A 11 3.14 8.16 -17.91
CA LEU A 11 3.26 7.21 -16.82
C LEU A 11 2.26 7.63 -15.72
N ILE A 12 1.40 6.71 -15.27
CA ILE A 12 0.38 6.97 -14.26
C ILE A 12 0.80 6.26 -12.96
N PRO A 13 1.20 6.99 -11.91
CA PRO A 13 1.46 6.42 -10.59
C PRO A 13 0.14 5.97 -9.95
N ILE A 14 0.08 4.72 -9.48
CA ILE A 14 -1.13 4.17 -8.85
C ILE A 14 -0.74 3.52 -7.52
N TYR A 15 -1.33 3.99 -6.45
CA TYR A 15 -1.31 3.32 -5.15
C TYR A 15 -2.48 2.35 -5.07
N ILE A 16 -2.20 1.13 -4.63
CA ILE A 16 -3.22 0.11 -4.37
C ILE A 16 -3.01 -0.43 -2.95
N GLY A 17 -4.01 -0.22 -2.09
CA GLY A 17 -4.02 -0.70 -0.72
C GLY A 17 -5.17 -1.69 -0.50
N TYR A 18 -4.89 -2.81 0.15
CA TYR A 18 -5.92 -3.77 0.54
C TYR A 18 -5.84 -4.03 2.04
N GLU A 19 -6.98 -4.02 2.73
CA GLU A 19 -7.03 -4.36 4.16
C GLU A 19 -6.88 -5.86 4.41
N HIS A 20 -7.15 -6.70 3.40
CA HIS A 20 -6.96 -8.13 3.47
C HIS A 20 -6.27 -8.69 2.21
N VAL A 21 -4.98 -9.02 2.34
CA VAL A 21 -4.28 -9.83 1.34
C VAL A 21 -4.63 -11.30 1.57
N MET A 22 -5.33 -11.90 0.61
CA MET A 22 -5.90 -13.26 0.70
C MET A 22 -4.87 -14.38 0.94
N GLU A 23 -3.57 -14.14 0.72
CA GLU A 23 -2.58 -15.21 0.63
C GLU A 23 -1.35 -15.04 1.53
N VAL A 24 -1.35 -14.21 2.59
CA VAL A 24 -0.16 -14.08 3.46
C VAL A 24 0.25 -15.43 4.07
N GLY A 25 -0.71 -16.30 4.37
CA GLY A 25 -0.43 -17.64 4.91
C GLY A 25 0.18 -18.62 3.90
N THR A 26 -0.22 -18.54 2.62
CA THR A 26 0.26 -19.42 1.54
C THR A 26 1.59 -18.88 1.02
N TYR A 27 1.67 -17.57 0.77
CA TYR A 27 2.90 -16.86 0.40
C TYR A 27 4.00 -17.01 1.46
N ALA A 28 3.69 -16.86 2.76
CA ALA A 28 4.68 -17.09 3.80
C ALA A 28 5.06 -18.58 3.98
N LYS A 29 4.24 -19.53 3.50
CA LYS A 29 4.59 -20.97 3.48
C LYS A 29 5.46 -21.29 2.26
N GLU A 30 5.17 -20.72 1.11
CA GLU A 30 5.96 -20.82 -0.12
C GLU A 30 7.34 -20.16 0.05
N LEU A 31 7.41 -18.96 0.66
CA LEU A 31 8.69 -18.33 1.04
C LEU A 31 9.51 -19.16 2.04
N ARG A 32 8.86 -20.06 2.79
CA ARG A 32 9.52 -21.02 3.70
C ARG A 32 9.83 -22.36 3.05
N GLY A 33 9.71 -22.46 1.72
CA GLY A 33 10.12 -23.64 0.94
C GLY A 33 9.04 -24.71 0.76
N ALA A 34 7.77 -24.42 1.07
CA ALA A 34 6.69 -25.35 0.76
C ALA A 34 6.38 -25.38 -0.74
N THR A 35 6.27 -26.58 -1.31
CA THR A 35 5.94 -26.81 -2.72
C THR A 35 4.53 -26.33 -3.03
N LYS A 36 4.36 -25.62 -4.15
CA LYS A 36 3.06 -25.14 -4.64
C LYS A 36 2.11 -26.32 -4.88
N GLU A 37 1.06 -26.45 -4.07
CA GLU A 37 0.05 -27.49 -4.27
C GLU A 37 -0.94 -27.09 -5.36
N LYS A 38 -1.33 -28.03 -6.22
CA LYS A 38 -2.37 -27.82 -7.23
C LYS A 38 -3.70 -27.61 -6.52
N GLU A 39 -4.25 -26.39 -6.57
CA GLU A 39 -5.58 -26.14 -6.01
C GLU A 39 -6.64 -26.95 -6.76
N SER A 40 -7.42 -27.72 -6.00
CA SER A 40 -8.55 -28.48 -6.54
C SER A 40 -9.76 -27.56 -6.71
N LEU A 41 -10.55 -27.74 -7.79
CA LEU A 41 -11.79 -26.99 -8.04
C LEU A 41 -12.74 -26.86 -6.81
N PRO A 42 -12.88 -27.86 -5.92
CA PRO A 42 -13.66 -27.73 -4.68
C PRO A 42 -13.02 -26.79 -3.63
N GLN A 43 -11.69 -26.69 -3.58
CA GLN A 43 -11.00 -25.69 -2.75
C GLN A 43 -11.20 -24.28 -3.31
N MET A 44 -11.21 -24.13 -4.64
CA MET A 44 -11.50 -22.85 -5.30
C MET A 44 -12.90 -22.33 -4.93
N LEU A 45 -13.93 -23.17 -4.96
CA LEU A 45 -15.30 -22.82 -4.55
C LEU A 45 -15.43 -22.45 -3.06
N ARG A 46 -14.68 -23.12 -2.17
CA ARG A 46 -14.57 -22.72 -0.75
C ARG A 46 -13.72 -21.46 -0.55
N GLY A 47 -12.84 -21.15 -1.49
CA GLY A 47 -12.08 -19.88 -1.54
C GLY A 47 -13.00 -18.70 -1.86
N LEU A 48 -14.00 -18.89 -2.73
CA LEU A 48 -14.98 -17.85 -3.06
C LEU A 48 -15.82 -17.41 -1.85
N SER A 49 -16.19 -18.30 -0.93
CA SER A 49 -16.93 -17.89 0.28
C SER A 49 -16.08 -17.06 1.25
N LYS A 50 -14.74 -17.15 1.18
CA LYS A 50 -13.80 -16.29 1.90
C LYS A 50 -13.61 -14.91 1.26
N LEU A 51 -14.09 -14.69 0.03
CA LEU A 51 -14.10 -13.37 -0.61
C LEU A 51 -15.11 -12.40 0.02
N ARG A 52 -16.02 -12.87 0.90
CA ARG A 52 -17.00 -11.99 1.57
C ARG A 52 -16.42 -11.08 2.66
N ASN A 53 -15.19 -11.33 3.13
CA ASN A 53 -14.54 -10.56 4.21
C ASN A 53 -13.19 -9.96 3.76
N LEU A 54 -13.13 -9.35 2.57
CA LEU A 54 -11.90 -8.78 2.01
C LEU A 54 -11.53 -7.39 2.59
N GLY A 55 -12.42 -6.81 3.39
CA GLY A 55 -12.28 -5.41 3.85
C GLY A 55 -12.43 -4.43 2.70
N GLN A 56 -11.83 -3.25 2.86
CA GLN A 56 -11.85 -2.19 1.86
C GLN A 56 -10.57 -2.23 0.99
N GLY A 57 -10.76 -2.03 -0.32
CA GLY A 57 -9.69 -1.78 -1.27
C GLY A 57 -9.60 -0.29 -1.57
N TYR A 58 -8.39 0.22 -1.65
CA TYR A 58 -8.06 1.62 -1.91
C TYR A 58 -7.28 1.69 -3.21
N VAL A 59 -7.71 2.56 -4.12
CA VAL A 59 -7.01 2.85 -5.37
C VAL A 59 -6.92 4.36 -5.50
N ASN A 60 -5.70 4.88 -5.48
CA ASN A 60 -5.43 6.30 -5.61
C ASN A 60 -4.48 6.52 -6.77
N PHE A 61 -4.71 7.62 -7.49
CA PHE A 61 -3.90 8.01 -8.64
C PHE A 61 -3.05 9.20 -8.22
N GLY A 62 -1.74 9.06 -8.38
CA GLY A 62 -0.82 10.18 -8.23
C GLY A 62 -0.76 11.03 -9.51
N GLU A 63 -0.10 12.18 -9.41
CA GLU A 63 0.11 13.07 -10.55
C GLU A 63 0.74 12.32 -11.76
N PRO A 64 0.08 12.32 -12.94
CA PRO A 64 0.64 11.69 -14.14
C PRO A 64 1.95 12.34 -14.60
N MET A 65 2.87 11.55 -15.15
CA MET A 65 4.15 12.02 -15.69
C MET A 65 4.19 11.83 -17.21
N PRO A 66 4.03 12.89 -18.01
CA PRO A 66 4.24 12.83 -19.45
C PRO A 66 5.73 12.58 -19.75
N LEU A 67 6.06 11.40 -20.28
CA LEU A 67 7.44 10.97 -20.50
C LEU A 67 8.19 11.91 -21.44
N MET A 68 7.53 12.38 -22.51
CA MET A 68 8.16 13.27 -23.49
C MET A 68 8.53 14.62 -22.87
N THR A 69 7.67 15.16 -22.01
CA THR A 69 7.94 16.40 -21.27
C THR A 69 9.12 16.21 -20.33
N TYR A 70 9.15 15.09 -19.59
CA TYR A 70 10.26 14.77 -18.70
C TYR A 70 11.60 14.66 -19.45
N LEU A 71 11.63 13.91 -20.55
CA LEU A 71 12.82 13.73 -21.38
C LEU A 71 13.29 15.05 -21.99
N ASN A 72 12.38 15.88 -22.51
CA ASN A 72 12.73 17.21 -23.04
C ASN A 72 13.40 18.11 -21.99
N GLN A 73 13.06 17.96 -20.71
CA GLN A 73 13.63 18.75 -19.61
C GLN A 73 14.98 18.21 -19.12
N HIS A 74 15.11 16.88 -19.03
CA HIS A 74 16.28 16.24 -18.38
C HIS A 74 17.33 15.71 -19.37
N VAL A 75 16.93 15.44 -20.61
CA VAL A 75 17.81 14.97 -21.70
C VAL A 75 17.40 15.64 -23.00
N PRO A 76 17.67 16.95 -23.21
CA PRO A 76 17.10 17.72 -24.33
C PRO A 76 17.30 17.07 -25.71
N ASP A 77 18.46 16.46 -25.94
CA ASP A 77 18.87 15.87 -27.22
C ASP A 77 18.53 14.37 -27.32
N TRP A 78 17.65 13.84 -26.47
CA TRP A 78 17.29 12.41 -26.42
C TRP A 78 16.80 11.85 -27.76
N ARG A 79 16.23 12.71 -28.62
CA ARG A 79 15.73 12.33 -29.96
C ARG A 79 16.86 11.96 -30.92
N GLU A 80 18.03 12.57 -30.78
CA GLU A 80 19.21 12.28 -31.62
C GLU A 80 19.77 10.89 -31.33
N SER A 81 19.47 10.34 -30.16
CA SER A 81 19.85 8.98 -29.76
C SER A 81 18.90 7.89 -30.29
N ILE A 82 17.89 8.25 -31.09
CA ILE A 82 16.97 7.30 -31.72
C ILE A 82 17.53 6.91 -33.10
N ASP A 83 18.47 5.96 -33.11
CA ASP A 83 18.98 5.39 -34.36
C ASP A 83 18.03 4.29 -34.88
N PRO A 84 17.52 4.40 -36.13
CA PRO A 84 16.61 3.43 -36.73
C PRO A 84 17.28 2.13 -37.20
N ILE A 85 18.61 2.07 -37.29
CA ILE A 85 19.40 0.98 -37.84
C ILE A 85 20.11 0.21 -36.72
N GLU A 86 20.77 0.91 -35.79
CA GLU A 86 21.46 0.29 -34.65
C GLU A 86 20.86 0.67 -33.30
N ALA A 87 20.41 -0.33 -32.54
CA ALA A 87 19.87 -0.12 -31.21
C ALA A 87 20.98 0.07 -30.14
N VAL A 88 21.83 1.09 -30.29
CA VAL A 88 22.82 1.43 -29.26
C VAL A 88 22.09 1.95 -28.02
N ARG A 89 22.48 1.46 -26.83
CA ARG A 89 21.94 1.93 -25.55
C ARG A 89 22.64 3.24 -25.19
N PRO A 90 21.94 4.39 -25.17
CA PRO A 90 22.59 5.66 -24.85
C PRO A 90 23.04 5.69 -23.40
N ALA A 91 24.18 6.35 -23.12
CA ALA A 91 24.72 6.47 -21.77
C ALA A 91 23.73 7.14 -20.79
N TRP A 92 22.92 8.09 -21.29
CA TRP A 92 21.91 8.79 -20.51
C TRP A 92 20.72 7.92 -20.09
N LEU A 93 20.46 6.80 -20.78
CA LEU A 93 19.22 6.04 -20.60
C LEU A 93 19.11 5.45 -19.19
N THR A 94 20.17 4.80 -18.72
CA THR A 94 20.18 4.16 -17.39
C THR A 94 19.94 5.16 -16.25
N PRO A 95 20.72 6.25 -16.12
CA PRO A 95 20.49 7.22 -15.04
C PRO A 95 19.11 7.89 -15.15
N THR A 96 18.64 8.19 -16.37
CA THR A 96 17.32 8.82 -16.57
C THR A 96 16.18 7.90 -16.14
N VAL A 97 16.24 6.62 -16.49
CA VAL A 97 15.25 5.62 -16.04
C VAL A 97 15.25 5.49 -14.53
N ASN A 98 16.43 5.51 -13.88
CA ASN A 98 16.52 5.46 -12.42
C ASN A 98 15.87 6.69 -11.76
N ASN A 99 16.07 7.89 -12.32
CA ASN A 99 15.44 9.11 -11.82
C ASN A 99 13.92 9.06 -12.00
N ILE A 100 13.43 8.67 -13.18
CA ILE A 100 11.99 8.46 -13.42
C ILE A 100 11.40 7.45 -12.42
N ALA A 101 12.11 6.35 -12.17
CA ALA A 101 11.67 5.34 -11.20
C ALA A 101 11.58 5.91 -9.78
N ALA A 102 12.57 6.69 -9.34
CA ALA A 102 12.54 7.36 -8.04
C ALA A 102 11.37 8.34 -7.93
N ASP A 103 11.17 9.18 -8.95
CA ASP A 103 10.08 10.15 -9.01
C ASP A 103 8.70 9.46 -9.00
N LEU A 104 8.54 8.36 -9.75
CA LEU A 104 7.32 7.57 -9.74
C LEU A 104 7.06 6.93 -8.37
N MET A 105 8.10 6.43 -7.69
CA MET A 105 7.93 5.87 -6.34
C MET A 105 7.47 6.93 -5.33
N VAL A 106 8.00 8.14 -5.42
CA VAL A 106 7.53 9.27 -4.60
C VAL A 106 6.07 9.60 -4.92
N ARG A 107 5.69 9.68 -6.20
CA ARG A 107 4.29 9.94 -6.61
C ARG A 107 3.32 8.85 -6.17
N ILE A 108 3.74 7.58 -6.16
CA ILE A 108 2.95 6.47 -5.61
C ILE A 108 2.75 6.68 -4.10
N ASN A 109 3.80 7.04 -3.36
CA ASN A 109 3.71 7.29 -1.91
C ASN A 109 2.84 8.51 -1.59
N ASN A 110 2.92 9.56 -2.40
CA ASN A 110 2.06 10.74 -2.32
C ASN A 110 0.57 10.40 -2.46
N ALA A 111 0.25 9.35 -3.23
CA ALA A 111 -1.09 8.83 -3.39
C ALA A 111 -1.48 7.79 -2.31
N GLY A 112 -0.69 7.61 -1.25
CA GLY A 112 -0.94 6.61 -0.22
C GLY A 112 -2.28 6.80 0.51
N ALA A 113 -2.95 5.69 0.83
CA ALA A 113 -4.16 5.71 1.65
C ALA A 113 -3.90 5.16 3.06
N ALA A 114 -4.25 5.94 4.07
CA ALA A 114 -4.40 5.42 5.42
C ALA A 114 -5.75 4.72 5.57
N ASN A 115 -5.76 3.64 6.34
CA ASN A 115 -6.96 2.88 6.65
C ASN A 115 -6.90 2.37 8.11
N ALA A 116 -7.98 1.74 8.55
CA ALA A 116 -8.11 1.25 9.92
C ALA A 116 -6.99 0.28 10.32
N MET A 117 -6.67 -0.67 9.44
CA MET A 117 -5.66 -1.71 9.69
C MET A 117 -4.27 -1.10 9.83
N ASN A 118 -3.89 -0.20 8.91
CA ASN A 118 -2.57 0.42 8.87
C ASN A 118 -2.35 1.25 10.14
N LEU A 119 -3.34 2.07 10.52
CA LEU A 119 -3.27 2.92 11.72
C LEU A 119 -3.20 2.09 13.00
N CYS A 120 -4.05 1.06 13.13
CA CYS A 120 -4.01 0.16 14.28
C CYS A 120 -2.68 -0.59 14.39
N CYS A 121 -2.18 -1.13 13.27
CA CYS A 121 -0.90 -1.84 13.22
C CYS A 121 0.26 -0.91 13.60
N THR A 122 0.30 0.31 13.08
CA THR A 122 1.32 1.31 13.43
C THR A 122 1.31 1.62 14.93
N ALA A 123 0.13 1.89 15.51
CA ALA A 123 0.00 2.13 16.95
C ALA A 123 0.47 0.93 17.80
N LEU A 124 0.10 -0.29 17.41
CA LEU A 124 0.48 -1.50 18.13
C LEU A 124 1.95 -1.84 17.96
N LEU A 125 2.54 -1.70 16.76
CA LEU A 125 3.95 -1.97 16.52
C LEU A 125 4.86 -0.98 17.23
N ALA A 126 4.41 0.27 17.38
CA ALA A 126 5.11 1.28 18.18
C ALA A 126 5.02 1.01 19.70
N SER A 127 4.07 0.20 20.16
CA SER A 127 3.90 -0.08 21.59
C SER A 127 4.87 -1.16 22.08
N ARG A 128 5.46 -0.95 23.26
CA ARG A 128 6.50 -1.83 23.85
C ARG A 128 6.07 -3.30 23.92
N GLN A 129 4.81 -3.56 24.24
CA GLN A 129 4.27 -4.91 24.41
C GLN A 129 3.47 -5.40 23.18
N ARG A 130 3.40 -4.61 22.11
CA ARG A 130 2.53 -4.83 20.95
C ARG A 130 1.05 -5.03 21.32
N SER A 131 0.65 -4.34 22.38
CA SER A 131 -0.70 -4.32 22.92
C SER A 131 -0.99 -2.95 23.52
N LEU A 132 -2.24 -2.51 23.42
CA LEU A 132 -2.76 -1.27 24.00
C LEU A 132 -4.19 -1.52 24.52
N THR A 133 -4.63 -0.77 25.54
CA THR A 133 -6.06 -0.74 25.86
C THR A 133 -6.85 -0.08 24.73
N ARG A 134 -8.17 -0.26 24.70
CA ARG A 134 -9.01 0.43 23.70
C ARG A 134 -8.90 1.95 23.83
N GLU A 135 -8.82 2.46 25.05
CA GLU A 135 -8.70 3.88 25.34
C GLU A 135 -7.37 4.44 24.77
N GLN A 136 -6.25 3.77 25.08
CA GLN A 136 -4.92 4.15 24.57
C GLN A 136 -4.85 4.07 23.04
N LEU A 137 -5.43 3.03 22.45
CA LEU A 137 -5.46 2.88 20.99
C LEU A 137 -6.31 3.98 20.34
N THR A 138 -7.44 4.34 20.96
CA THR A 138 -8.33 5.41 20.47
C THR A 138 -7.62 6.76 20.51
N GLU A 139 -6.96 7.08 21.62
CA GLU A 139 -6.18 8.31 21.77
C GLU A 139 -5.04 8.38 20.74
N GLN A 140 -4.31 7.28 20.55
CA GLN A 140 -3.23 7.22 19.56
C GLN A 140 -3.74 7.39 18.13
N LEU A 141 -4.88 6.78 17.78
CA LEU A 141 -5.48 6.93 16.45
C LEU A 141 -6.03 8.33 16.22
N ASN A 142 -6.64 8.96 17.23
CA ASN A 142 -7.05 10.36 17.13
C ASN A 142 -5.84 11.26 16.85
N CYS A 143 -4.73 11.07 17.57
CA CYS A 143 -3.49 11.80 17.30
C CYS A 143 -3.00 11.63 15.84
N TYR A 144 -3.01 10.40 15.31
CA TYR A 144 -2.66 10.16 13.91
C TYR A 144 -3.62 10.82 12.93
N LEU A 145 -4.93 10.70 13.16
CA LEU A 145 -5.95 11.30 12.30
C LEU A 145 -5.86 12.83 12.32
N ASP A 146 -5.68 13.44 13.49
CA ASP A 146 -5.53 14.87 13.64
C ASP A 146 -4.29 15.37 12.92
N LEU A 147 -3.15 14.68 13.04
CA LEU A 147 -1.95 15.02 12.31
C LEU A 147 -2.18 14.94 10.79
N MET A 148 -2.74 13.84 10.31
CA MET A 148 -2.94 13.63 8.87
C MET A 148 -3.99 14.57 8.25
N ARG A 149 -5.00 14.98 9.02
CA ARG A 149 -6.05 15.90 8.58
C ARG A 149 -5.62 17.37 8.63
N ASN A 150 -4.85 17.77 9.65
CA ASN A 150 -4.40 19.15 9.81
C ASN A 150 -3.07 19.43 9.11
N VAL A 151 -2.24 18.41 8.90
CA VAL A 151 -0.97 18.49 8.18
C VAL A 151 -0.92 17.40 7.11
N PRO A 152 -1.68 17.54 6.01
CA PRO A 152 -1.71 16.53 4.95
C PRO A 152 -0.33 16.35 4.32
N TYR A 153 0.12 15.09 4.20
CA TYR A 153 1.40 14.75 3.57
C TYR A 153 1.43 15.12 2.07
N SER A 154 0.32 14.88 1.39
CA SER A 154 0.13 15.11 -0.04
C SER A 154 -1.35 15.31 -0.34
N THR A 155 -1.66 16.11 -1.35
CA THR A 155 -3.04 16.33 -1.84
C THR A 155 -3.67 15.06 -2.40
N ASP A 156 -2.85 14.13 -2.90
CA ASP A 156 -3.29 12.88 -3.51
C ASP A 156 -3.48 11.76 -2.47
N SER A 157 -3.13 12.02 -1.19
CA SER A 157 -3.24 11.04 -0.12
C SER A 157 -4.67 10.92 0.38
N THR A 158 -5.03 9.73 0.87
CA THR A 158 -6.34 9.49 1.49
C THR A 158 -6.22 9.31 2.98
N VAL A 159 -7.01 10.08 3.71
CA VAL A 159 -7.15 9.98 5.17
C VAL A 159 -8.59 9.54 5.47
N PRO A 160 -8.82 8.55 6.34
CA PRO A 160 -10.17 8.16 6.70
C PRO A 160 -10.97 9.32 7.29
N SER A 161 -12.24 9.44 6.92
CA SER A 161 -13.20 10.38 7.55
C SER A 161 -13.82 9.82 8.83
N ALA A 162 -13.79 8.49 9.01
CA ALA A 162 -14.30 7.81 10.19
C ALA A 162 -13.56 8.23 11.48
N SER A 163 -14.24 8.07 12.61
CA SER A 163 -13.67 8.27 13.94
C SER A 163 -12.69 7.13 14.30
N ALA A 164 -11.78 7.40 15.25
CA ALA A 164 -10.88 6.36 15.74
C ALA A 164 -11.63 5.14 16.29
N SER A 165 -12.79 5.34 16.96
CA SER A 165 -13.62 4.24 17.47
C SER A 165 -14.12 3.35 16.34
N GLU A 166 -14.68 3.93 15.28
CA GLU A 166 -15.18 3.19 14.11
C GLU A 166 -14.05 2.43 13.41
N LEU A 167 -12.87 3.04 13.28
CA LEU A 167 -11.70 2.38 12.69
C LEU A 167 -11.25 1.18 13.53
N ILE A 168 -11.23 1.31 14.87
CA ILE A 168 -10.89 0.20 15.77
C ILE A 168 -11.91 -0.92 15.66
N ASP A 169 -13.20 -0.57 15.64
CA ASP A 169 -14.28 -1.56 15.56
C ASP A 169 -14.23 -2.31 14.21
N HIS A 170 -13.96 -1.60 13.11
CA HIS A 170 -13.73 -2.21 11.79
C HIS A 170 -12.52 -3.15 11.80
N ALA A 171 -11.39 -2.71 12.36
CA ALA A 171 -10.18 -3.54 12.45
C ALA A 171 -10.37 -4.80 13.33
N LEU A 172 -11.22 -4.73 14.36
CA LEU A 172 -11.61 -5.88 15.18
C LEU A 172 -12.52 -6.85 14.42
N GLN A 173 -13.50 -6.36 13.65
CA GLN A 173 -14.39 -7.18 12.81
C GLN A 173 -13.61 -7.96 11.75
N MET A 174 -12.51 -7.41 11.26
CA MET A 174 -11.59 -8.05 10.32
C MET A 174 -10.83 -9.27 10.92
N ASN A 175 -11.03 -9.61 12.20
CA ASN A 175 -10.41 -10.74 12.90
C ASN A 175 -8.86 -10.75 12.91
N LYS A 176 -8.24 -9.60 12.63
CA LYS A 176 -6.76 -9.41 12.67
C LYS A 176 -6.28 -8.92 14.03
N LEU A 177 -7.15 -8.27 14.80
CA LEU A 177 -6.88 -7.83 16.16
C LEU A 177 -7.65 -8.70 17.15
N LYS A 178 -7.02 -9.06 18.27
CA LYS A 178 -7.72 -9.79 19.34
C LYS A 178 -7.96 -8.86 20.53
N SER A 179 -9.21 -8.71 20.92
CA SER A 179 -9.58 -8.12 22.20
C SER A 179 -9.40 -9.18 23.29
N ARG A 180 -8.54 -8.95 24.28
CA ARG A 180 -8.46 -9.78 25.49
C ARG A 180 -9.14 -9.00 26.63
N LYS A 181 -10.20 -9.57 27.20
CA LYS A 181 -10.80 -9.09 28.45
C LYS A 181 -10.12 -9.82 29.61
N THR A 182 -9.67 -9.09 30.62
CA THR A 182 -9.09 -9.67 31.84
C THR A 182 -10.18 -9.76 32.90
N LEU A 183 -10.27 -10.89 33.61
CA LEU A 183 -11.34 -11.21 34.59
C LEU A 183 -11.38 -10.32 35.85
N SER A 184 -10.58 -9.25 35.95
CA SER A 184 -10.58 -8.35 37.13
C SER A 184 -10.57 -6.85 36.85
N ALA A 185 -10.73 -6.40 35.60
CA ALA A 185 -10.81 -4.97 35.32
C ALA A 185 -11.58 -4.70 34.02
N THR A 186 -12.38 -3.62 34.04
CA THR A 186 -13.29 -3.12 33.00
C THR A 186 -12.58 -2.62 31.72
N SER A 187 -11.40 -3.13 31.39
CA SER A 187 -10.57 -2.67 30.25
C SER A 187 -10.32 -3.79 29.25
N SER A 188 -10.60 -3.53 27.98
CA SER A 188 -10.34 -4.46 26.87
C SER A 188 -9.01 -4.10 26.19
N PHE A 189 -8.11 -5.08 26.02
CA PHE A 189 -6.81 -4.88 25.36
C PHE A 189 -6.83 -5.39 23.92
N CYS A 190 -6.36 -4.58 22.97
CA CYS A 190 -6.12 -4.98 21.59
C CYS A 190 -4.68 -5.45 21.41
N ARG A 191 -4.48 -6.63 20.81
CA ARG A 191 -3.16 -7.18 20.47
C ARG A 191 -3.10 -7.56 18.99
N ALA A 192 -1.97 -7.27 18.35
CA ALA A 192 -1.70 -7.74 16.98
C ALA A 192 -1.72 -9.28 16.93
N SER A 193 -2.48 -9.85 16.00
CA SER A 193 -2.45 -11.29 15.73
C SER A 193 -1.09 -11.70 15.16
N LYS A 194 -0.69 -12.97 15.33
CA LYS A 194 0.53 -13.55 14.72
C LYS A 194 0.48 -13.63 13.17
N ARG A 195 -0.45 -12.91 12.53
CA ARG A 195 -0.71 -12.89 11.08
C ARG A 195 -0.73 -11.47 10.49
N CYS A 196 -0.33 -10.47 11.27
CA CYS A 196 0.04 -9.15 10.74
C CYS A 196 1.45 -9.24 10.15
#